data_AF-A0A8T4ZA22-F1
#
_entry.id   AF-A0A8T4ZA22-F1
#
_cell.length_a   1.000
_cell.length_b   1.000
_cell.length_c   1.000
_cell.angle_alpha   90.00
_cell.angle_beta   90.00
_cell.angle_gamma   90.00
#
_symmetry.space_group_name_H-M   'P 1'
#
loop_
_entity.id
_entity.type
_entity.pdbx_description
1 polymer ?
#
loop_
_entity_poly.entity_id
_entity_poly.type
_entity_poly.pdbx_seq_one_letter_code
_entity_poly.pdbx_strand_id
1 'polypeptide(L)'
;MNETEIVEIEQRYMANVYAKRNLIVTKGEGAKLWDIKGREYIDCMGNYGVAIVGHCHPKVVEAIKRQAEKLISCHGSLYNDSRSRLLDKLAEISPKNLQRFFLSNSGAEAVECAIKLARRYTGKKEIIAMMGGYHGKTLGALSATWERVLR
;
A
#
# COMPACT_ATOMS: atom_id res chain seq x y z
N MET A 1 -25.29 -11.24 -2.05
CA MET A 1 -24.73 -12.00 -3.18
C MET A 1 -24.31 -13.36 -2.65
N ASN A 2 -24.59 -14.42 -3.41
CA ASN A 2 -24.09 -15.76 -3.11
C ASN A 2 -22.65 -15.93 -3.66
N GLU A 3 -22.01 -17.07 -3.36
CA GLU A 3 -20.63 -17.36 -3.78
C GLU A 3 -20.43 -17.29 -5.30
N THR A 4 -21.33 -17.93 -6.04
CA THR A 4 -21.28 -18.01 -7.51
C THR A 4 -21.36 -16.63 -8.13
N GLU A 5 -22.31 -15.82 -7.68
CA GLU A 5 -22.47 -14.44 -8.15
C GLU A 5 -21.21 -13.60 -7.96
N ILE A 6 -20.55 -13.70 -6.79
CA ILE A 6 -19.33 -12.95 -6.49
C ILE A 6 -18.20 -13.33 -7.47
N VAL A 7 -18.00 -14.62 -7.68
CA VAL A 7 -16.93 -15.13 -8.56
C VAL A 7 -17.20 -14.75 -10.01
N GLU A 8 -18.44 -14.91 -10.49
CA GLU A 8 -18.80 -14.57 -11.86
C GLU A 8 -18.64 -13.07 -12.15
N ILE A 9 -19.04 -12.20 -11.22
CA ILE A 9 -18.86 -10.74 -11.35
C ILE A 9 -17.37 -10.41 -11.46
N GLU A 10 -16.54 -10.92 -10.54
CA GLU A 10 -15.11 -10.64 -10.61
C GLU A 10 -14.45 -11.20 -11.87
N GLN A 11 -14.79 -12.41 -12.30
CA GLN A 11 -14.24 -13.00 -13.53
C GLN A 11 -14.66 -12.22 -14.78
N ARG A 12 -15.90 -11.71 -14.81
CA ARG A 12 -16.44 -10.98 -15.95
C ARG A 12 -15.85 -9.57 -16.07
N TYR A 13 -15.67 -8.87 -14.95
CA TYR A 13 -15.39 -7.44 -14.95
C TYR A 13 -13.99 -7.06 -14.48
N MET A 14 -13.29 -7.90 -13.73
CA MET A 14 -11.93 -7.59 -13.26
C MET A 14 -10.89 -8.00 -14.31
N ALA A 15 -9.95 -7.10 -14.61
CA ALA A 15 -8.81 -7.43 -15.45
C ALA A 15 -7.99 -8.59 -14.84
N ASN A 16 -7.52 -9.50 -15.69
CA ASN A 16 -6.76 -10.69 -15.26
C ASN A 16 -5.30 -10.35 -14.91
N VAL A 17 -5.10 -9.59 -13.84
CA VAL A 17 -3.78 -9.13 -13.37
C VAL A 17 -3.33 -9.82 -12.07
N TYR A 18 -4.14 -10.73 -11.53
CA TYR A 18 -3.86 -11.50 -10.33
C TYR A 18 -4.28 -12.96 -10.51
N ALA A 19 -3.43 -13.90 -10.08
CA ALA A 19 -3.82 -15.30 -9.93
C ALA A 19 -4.77 -15.43 -8.73
N LYS A 20 -6.06 -15.67 -8.99
CA LYS A 20 -7.07 -15.85 -7.94
C LYS A 20 -7.09 -17.29 -7.43
N ARG A 21 -7.27 -17.45 -6.11
CA ARG A 21 -7.61 -18.73 -5.47
C ARG A 21 -9.12 -18.77 -5.23
N ASN A 22 -9.73 -19.96 -5.24
CA ASN A 22 -11.16 -20.11 -4.99
C ASN A 22 -11.49 -19.96 -3.48
N LEU A 23 -11.32 -18.75 -2.94
CA LEU A 23 -11.57 -18.40 -1.55
C LEU A 23 -12.18 -16.99 -1.50
N ILE A 24 -13.39 -16.88 -0.97
CA ILE A 24 -14.12 -15.61 -0.84
C ILE A 24 -14.03 -15.16 0.61
N VAL A 25 -13.17 -14.19 0.87
CA VAL A 25 -12.95 -13.61 2.20
C VAL A 25 -13.96 -12.48 2.44
N THR A 26 -14.66 -12.48 3.58
CA THR A 26 -15.73 -11.51 3.88
C THR A 26 -15.54 -10.75 5.19
N LYS A 27 -14.72 -11.26 6.11
CA LYS A 27 -14.37 -10.60 7.38
C LYS A 27 -12.89 -10.77 7.67
N GLY A 28 -12.28 -9.76 8.31
CA GLY A 28 -10.96 -9.85 8.92
C GLY A 28 -10.93 -9.21 10.31
N GLU A 29 -10.12 -9.76 11.21
CA GLU A 29 -9.93 -9.25 12.58
C GLU A 29 -8.58 -9.74 13.11
N GLY A 30 -7.68 -8.82 13.45
CA GLY A 30 -6.32 -9.17 13.85
C GLY A 30 -5.60 -9.96 12.75
N ALA A 31 -5.04 -11.12 13.09
CA ALA A 31 -4.38 -12.03 12.14
C ALA A 31 -5.34 -13.07 11.51
N LYS A 32 -6.65 -12.88 11.63
CA LYS A 32 -7.66 -13.85 11.18
C LYS A 32 -8.50 -13.31 10.05
N LEU A 33 -8.91 -14.21 9.16
CA LEU A 33 -9.86 -13.98 8.08
C LEU A 33 -10.98 -15.00 8.17
N TRP A 34 -12.18 -14.64 7.72
CA TRP A 34 -13.30 -15.57 7.58
C TRP A 34 -13.77 -15.60 6.13
N ASP A 35 -14.05 -16.81 5.63
CA ASP A 35 -14.74 -16.95 4.35
C ASP A 35 -16.24 -16.65 4.47
N ILE A 36 -16.91 -16.58 3.33
CA ILE A 36 -18.37 -16.41 3.25
C ILE A 36 -19.20 -17.51 3.94
N LYS A 37 -18.60 -18.67 4.23
CA LYS A 37 -19.21 -19.77 5.00
C LYS A 37 -18.91 -19.69 6.50
N GLY A 38 -18.20 -18.65 6.94
CA GLY A 38 -17.81 -18.44 8.32
C GLY A 38 -16.61 -19.29 8.78
N ARG A 39 -15.88 -19.97 7.87
CA ARG A 39 -14.66 -20.69 8.23
C ARG A 39 -13.54 -19.69 8.49
N GLU A 40 -12.85 -19.88 9.62
CA GLU A 40 -11.73 -19.04 10.05
C GLU A 40 -10.40 -19.53 9.44
N TYR A 41 -9.55 -18.58 9.07
CA TYR A 41 -8.21 -18.80 8.54
C TYR A 41 -7.22 -17.89 9.26
N ILE A 42 -5.99 -18.38 9.48
CA ILE A 42 -4.87 -17.55 9.90
C ILE A 42 -4.26 -16.89 8.66
N ASP A 43 -4.16 -15.56 8.66
CA ASP A 43 -3.56 -14.80 7.58
C ASP A 43 -2.03 -14.72 7.75
N CYS A 44 -1.33 -15.65 7.09
CA CYS A 44 0.13 -15.66 7.03
C CYS A 44 0.70 -14.78 5.88
N MET A 45 -0.14 -14.05 5.14
CA MET A 45 0.25 -13.19 4.02
C MET A 45 0.23 -11.70 4.42
N GLY A 46 -0.74 -11.30 5.24
CA GLY A 46 -0.90 -9.93 5.73
C GLY A 46 -1.09 -8.92 4.59
N ASN A 47 -1.71 -9.33 3.47
CA ASN A 47 -1.82 -8.54 2.24
C ASN A 47 -0.48 -7.95 1.78
N TYR A 48 0.51 -8.80 1.52
CA TYR A 48 1.88 -8.38 1.19
C TYR A 48 2.51 -7.48 2.27
N GLY A 49 2.22 -7.76 3.54
CA GLY A 49 2.71 -6.98 4.69
C GLY A 49 1.98 -5.66 4.96
N VAL A 50 0.92 -5.32 4.20
CA VAL A 50 0.13 -4.10 4.43
C VAL A 50 -0.68 -4.17 5.73
N ALA A 51 -1.24 -5.33 6.06
CA ALA A 51 -2.06 -5.55 7.26
C ALA A 51 -1.21 -5.81 8.52
N ILE A 52 -0.09 -5.10 8.68
CA ILE A 52 0.92 -5.37 9.72
C ILE A 52 0.40 -5.20 11.16
N VAL A 53 -0.58 -4.32 11.38
CA VAL A 53 -1.25 -4.13 12.68
C VAL A 53 -2.51 -4.99 12.83
N GLY A 54 -2.75 -5.90 11.89
CA GLY A 54 -3.94 -6.74 11.83
C GLY A 54 -5.13 -6.07 11.14
N HIS A 55 -6.03 -6.91 10.63
CA HIS A 55 -7.28 -6.51 9.99
C HIS A 55 -8.20 -5.82 11.00
N CYS A 56 -8.86 -4.74 10.56
CA CYS A 56 -9.88 -4.02 11.33
C CYS A 56 -9.44 -3.62 12.75
N HIS A 57 -8.17 -3.28 12.95
CA HIS A 57 -7.64 -2.88 14.26
C HIS A 57 -8.48 -1.73 14.88
N PRO A 58 -9.06 -1.87 16.09
CA PRO A 58 -10.06 -0.94 16.61
C PRO A 58 -9.61 0.53 16.64
N LYS A 59 -8.35 0.78 17.04
CA LYS A 59 -7.79 2.15 17.05
C LYS A 59 -7.69 2.77 15.66
N VAL A 60 -7.41 1.98 14.62
CA VAL A 60 -7.28 2.46 13.23
C VAL A 60 -8.66 2.77 12.67
N VAL A 61 -9.61 1.84 12.86
CA VAL A 61 -11.00 2.01 12.42
C VAL A 61 -11.62 3.26 13.04
N GLU A 62 -11.46 3.44 14.35
CA GLU A 62 -11.99 4.61 15.05
C GLU A 62 -11.34 5.92 14.58
N ALA A 63 -10.02 5.94 14.36
CA ALA A 63 -9.32 7.13 13.85
C ALA A 63 -9.81 7.52 12.44
N ILE A 64 -10.02 6.54 11.55
CA ILE A 64 -10.57 6.76 10.21
C ILE A 64 -11.98 7.33 10.29
N LYS A 65 -12.87 6.73 11.10
CA LYS A 65 -14.26 7.20 11.28
C LYS A 65 -14.29 8.66 11.73
N ARG A 66 -13.57 8.99 12.79
CA ARG A 66 -13.50 10.36 13.32
C ARG A 66 -12.97 11.37 12.32
N GLN A 67 -11.97 11.00 11.54
CA GLN A 67 -11.41 11.89 10.51
C GLN A 67 -12.40 12.06 9.34
N ALA A 68 -13.06 11.00 8.90
CA ALA A 68 -14.03 11.04 7.80
C ALA A 68 -15.25 11.92 8.13
N GLU A 69 -15.72 11.91 9.37
CA GLU A 69 -16.80 12.79 9.86
C GLU A 69 -16.39 14.27 9.91
N LYS A 70 -15.09 14.57 9.97
CA LYS A 70 -14.55 15.94 10.01
C LYS A 70 -14.17 16.46 8.63
N LEU A 71 -13.34 15.70 7.91
CA LEU A 71 -12.77 16.07 6.62
C LEU A 71 -12.16 14.84 5.94
N ILE A 72 -12.74 14.42 4.81
CA ILE A 72 -12.27 13.25 4.05
C ILE A 72 -11.00 13.55 3.25
N SER A 73 -10.91 14.73 2.63
CA SER A 73 -9.82 15.09 1.72
C SER A 73 -9.36 16.52 1.91
N CYS A 74 -8.05 16.71 1.88
CA CYS A 74 -7.41 18.02 1.96
C CYS A 74 -6.18 18.04 1.06
N HIS A 75 -6.16 18.94 0.07
CA HIS A 75 -5.03 19.09 -0.83
C HIS A 75 -3.74 19.47 -0.07
N GLY A 76 -2.58 19.10 -0.64
CA GLY A 76 -1.26 19.32 -0.05
C GLY A 76 -0.86 20.79 0.07
N SER A 77 -1.46 21.67 -0.73
CA SER A 77 -1.19 23.12 -0.69
C SER A 77 -1.81 23.86 0.49
N LEU A 78 -2.70 23.20 1.24
CA LEU A 78 -3.33 23.76 2.44
C LEU A 78 -2.63 23.23 3.69
N TYR A 79 -2.82 23.86 4.84
CA TYR A 79 -2.38 23.27 6.11
C TYR A 79 -3.42 22.27 6.62
N ASN A 80 -2.96 21.20 7.28
CA ASN A 80 -3.83 20.17 7.84
C ASN A 80 -3.22 19.62 9.14
N ASP A 81 -4.04 19.51 10.18
CA ASP A 81 -3.63 19.11 11.52
C ASP A 81 -3.20 17.63 11.58
N SER A 82 -3.97 16.73 10.94
CA SER A 82 -3.64 15.29 10.87
C SER A 82 -2.34 15.05 10.10
N ARG A 83 -2.14 15.74 8.97
CA ARG A 83 -0.88 15.71 8.22
C ARG A 83 0.29 16.26 9.05
N SER A 84 0.10 17.35 9.79
CA SER A 84 1.14 17.91 10.67
C SER A 84 1.57 16.90 11.74
N ARG A 85 0.61 16.26 12.43
CA ARG A 85 0.90 15.23 13.44
C ARG A 85 1.63 14.02 12.86
N LEU A 86 1.27 13.60 11.63
CA LEU A 86 1.98 12.53 10.93
C LEU A 86 3.43 12.92 10.64
N LEU A 87 3.67 14.12 10.11
CA LEU A 87 5.02 14.59 9.78
C LEU A 87 5.91 14.70 11.03
N ASP A 88 5.36 15.20 12.13
CA ASP A 88 6.05 15.28 13.42
C ASP A 88 6.42 13.88 13.93
N LYS A 89 5.47 12.94 13.90
CA LYS A 89 5.73 11.54 14.30
C LYS A 89 6.77 10.85 13.42
N LEU A 90 6.75 11.10 12.11
CA LEU A 90 7.76 10.57 11.20
C LEU A 90 9.15 11.13 11.52
N ALA A 91 9.25 12.41 11.85
CA ALA A 91 10.52 13.04 12.25
C ALA A 91 11.11 12.42 13.52
N GLU A 92 10.26 12.07 14.51
CA GLU A 92 10.69 11.42 15.75
C GLU A 92 11.30 10.02 15.55
N ILE A 93 10.70 9.21 14.66
CA ILE A 93 11.09 7.81 14.48
C ILE A 93 12.12 7.60 13.36
N SER A 94 12.32 8.60 12.50
CA SER A 94 13.27 8.52 11.38
C SER A 94 14.71 8.77 11.86
N PRO A 95 15.72 8.28 11.11
CA PRO A 95 17.11 8.66 11.35
C PRO A 95 17.29 10.18 11.43
N LYS A 96 18.19 10.65 12.30
CA LYS A 96 18.38 12.10 12.57
C LYS A 96 18.67 12.95 11.33
N ASN A 97 19.24 12.36 10.28
CA ASN A 97 19.54 13.03 9.01
C ASN A 97 18.38 13.01 7.99
N LEU A 98 17.23 12.38 8.30
CA LEU A 98 16.05 12.30 7.43
C LEU A 98 14.89 13.08 8.06
N GLN A 99 14.77 14.37 7.69
CA GLN A 99 13.87 15.35 8.35
C GLN A 99 12.93 16.06 7.36
N ARG A 100 12.79 15.51 6.15
CA ARG A 100 11.89 16.00 5.09
C ARG A 100 11.18 14.80 4.48
N PHE A 101 9.87 14.91 4.32
CA PHE A 101 9.01 13.79 3.93
C PHE A 101 8.16 14.16 2.73
N PHE A 102 8.14 13.26 1.74
CA PHE A 102 7.17 13.28 0.65
C PHE A 102 6.12 12.22 0.95
N LEU A 103 4.84 12.61 0.93
CA LEU A 103 3.71 11.69 1.16
C LEU A 103 3.14 11.25 -0.18
N SER A 104 2.93 9.95 -0.35
CA SER A 104 2.39 9.33 -1.57
C SER A 104 1.32 8.29 -1.23
N ASN A 105 0.57 7.86 -2.24
CA ASN A 105 -0.50 6.86 -2.07
C ASN A 105 0.01 5.42 -2.20
N SER A 106 1.19 5.23 -2.78
CA SER A 106 1.79 3.92 -2.97
C SER A 106 3.31 3.94 -2.79
N GLY A 107 3.87 2.75 -2.55
CA GLY A 107 5.32 2.54 -2.56
C GLY A 107 5.94 2.81 -3.94
N ALA A 108 5.22 2.53 -5.03
CA ALA A 108 5.69 2.81 -6.37
C ALA A 108 5.88 4.32 -6.60
N GLU A 109 4.92 5.16 -6.19
CA GLU A 109 5.06 6.63 -6.22
C GLU A 109 6.20 7.14 -5.35
N ALA A 110 6.44 6.53 -4.19
CA ALA A 110 7.58 6.86 -3.34
C ALA A 110 8.90 6.57 -4.06
N VAL A 111 9.00 5.43 -4.76
CA VAL A 111 10.17 5.08 -5.58
C VAL A 111 10.33 6.03 -6.77
N GLU A 112 9.26 6.42 -7.46
CA GLU A 112 9.31 7.44 -8.52
C GLU A 112 9.90 8.76 -8.00
N CYS A 113 9.47 9.19 -6.82
CA CYS A 113 10.00 10.39 -6.17
C CYS A 113 11.49 10.22 -5.84
N ALA A 114 11.89 9.08 -5.27
CA ALA A 114 13.28 8.78 -4.95
C ALA A 114 14.19 8.81 -6.20
N ILE A 115 13.76 8.19 -7.30
CA ILE A 115 14.50 8.22 -8.58
C ILE A 115 14.65 9.65 -9.09
N LYS A 116 13.58 10.45 -9.08
CA LYS A 116 13.62 11.85 -9.53
C LYS A 116 14.56 12.69 -8.68
N LEU A 117 14.50 12.56 -7.35
CA LEU A 117 15.37 13.29 -6.43
C LEU A 117 16.84 12.87 -6.56
N ALA A 118 17.12 11.57 -6.65
CA ALA A 118 18.48 11.06 -6.83
C ALA A 118 19.12 11.58 -8.12
N ARG A 119 18.40 11.53 -9.24
CA ARG A 119 18.87 12.07 -10.53
C ARG A 119 19.07 13.59 -10.48
N ARG A 120 18.13 14.32 -9.87
CA ARG A 120 18.20 15.78 -9.75
C ARG A 120 19.40 16.23 -8.91
N TYR A 121 19.67 15.53 -7.80
CA TYR A 121 20.74 15.86 -6.86
C TYR A 121 22.12 15.48 -7.41
N THR A 122 22.26 14.26 -7.96
CA THR A 122 23.57 13.75 -8.40
C THR A 122 23.94 14.14 -9.83
N GLY A 123 22.95 14.54 -10.65
CA GLY A 123 23.12 14.73 -12.10
C GLY A 123 23.28 13.42 -12.89
N LYS A 124 23.32 12.27 -12.22
CA LYS A 124 23.47 10.95 -12.86
C LYS A 124 22.12 10.48 -13.41
N LYS A 125 22.16 9.71 -14.49
CA LYS A 125 20.94 9.20 -15.16
C LYS A 125 20.61 7.75 -14.80
N GLU A 126 21.63 6.98 -14.44
CA GLU A 126 21.51 5.55 -14.19
C GLU A 126 21.15 5.26 -12.73
N ILE A 127 20.36 4.20 -12.54
CA ILE A 127 19.97 3.67 -11.23
C ILE A 127 20.39 2.20 -11.20
N ILE A 128 21.09 1.81 -10.14
CA ILE A 128 21.49 0.41 -9.91
C ILE A 128 20.40 -0.24 -9.04
N ALA A 129 19.84 -1.35 -9.51
CA ALA A 129 18.86 -2.18 -8.79
C ALA A 129 19.33 -3.63 -8.71
N MET A 130 18.84 -4.36 -7.71
CA MET A 130 19.29 -5.71 -7.41
C MET A 130 18.42 -6.78 -8.07
N MET A 131 19.03 -7.89 -8.47
CA MET A 131 18.28 -9.08 -8.91
C MET A 131 17.38 -9.58 -7.77
N GLY A 132 16.14 -9.95 -8.11
CA GLY A 132 15.10 -10.33 -7.15
C GLY A 132 14.42 -9.15 -6.44
N GLY A 133 14.85 -7.90 -6.67
CA GLY A 133 14.25 -6.72 -6.05
C GLY A 133 12.87 -6.36 -6.64
N TYR A 134 11.97 -5.86 -5.80
CA TYR A 134 10.65 -5.37 -6.21
C TYR A 134 10.43 -3.93 -5.73
N HIS A 135 10.20 -3.02 -6.66
CA HIS A 135 10.10 -1.58 -6.39
C HIS A 135 8.77 -0.96 -6.82
N GLY A 136 7.93 -1.69 -7.54
CA GLY A 136 6.59 -1.26 -7.93
C GLY A 136 6.33 -1.45 -9.42
N LYS A 137 5.14 -1.05 -9.86
CA LYS A 137 4.67 -1.27 -11.25
C LYS A 137 4.42 0.03 -12.04
N THR A 138 4.70 1.21 -11.49
CA THR A 138 4.77 2.45 -12.28
C THR A 138 6.04 2.45 -13.13
N LEU A 139 6.08 3.14 -14.27
CA LEU A 139 7.14 2.95 -15.27
C LEU A 139 8.57 3.10 -14.74
N GLY A 140 8.84 4.10 -13.89
CA GLY A 140 10.16 4.29 -13.29
C GLY A 140 10.47 3.24 -12.24
N ALA A 141 9.52 2.97 -11.34
CA ALA A 141 9.68 1.93 -10.31
C ALA A 141 9.80 0.51 -10.91
N LEU A 142 9.08 0.24 -12.01
CA LEU A 142 9.13 -1.00 -12.77
C LEU A 142 10.49 -1.18 -13.43
N SER A 143 11.10 -0.10 -13.94
CA SER A 143 12.46 -0.18 -14.52
C SER A 143 13.53 -0.61 -13.51
N ALA A 144 13.26 -0.40 -12.21
CA ALA A 144 14.09 -0.85 -11.10
C ALA A 144 13.65 -2.20 -10.52
N THR A 145 12.49 -2.74 -10.91
CA THR A 145 12.00 -4.05 -10.46
C THR A 145 12.61 -5.16 -11.30
N TRP A 146 13.13 -6.20 -10.64
CA TRP A 146 13.63 -7.38 -11.32
C TRP A 146 12.48 -8.29 -11.73
N GLU A 147 12.45 -8.68 -12.99
CA GLU A 147 11.54 -9.70 -13.52
C GLU A 147 12.32 -10.57 -14.50
N ARG A 148 12.22 -11.89 -14.36
CA ARG A 148 12.97 -12.85 -15.20
C ARG A 148 12.43 -12.87 -16.62
N VAL A 149 11.14 -12.57 -16.80
CA VAL A 149 10.43 -12.64 -18.09
C VAL A 149 10.51 -11.35 -18.90
N LEU A 150 10.87 -10.22 -18.27
CA LEU A 150 11.01 -8.91 -18.95
C LEU A 150 12.41 -8.69 -19.55
N ARG A 151 13.24 -9.74 -19.63
CA ARG A 151 14.56 -9.74 -20.29
C ARG A 151 14.74 -10.98 -21.13
#